data_AF-A0A8J8BD86-F1
#
_entry.id   AF-A0A8J8BD86-F1
#
_cell.length_a   1.000
_cell.length_b   1.000
_cell.length_c   1.000
_cell.angle_alpha   90.00
_cell.angle_beta   90.00
_cell.angle_gamma   90.00
#
_symmetry.space_group_name_H-M   'P 1'
#
loop_
_entity.id
_entity.type
_entity.pdbx_description
1 polymer ?
#
loop_
_entity_poly.entity_id
_entity_poly.type
_entity_poly.pdbx_seq_one_letter_code
_entity_poly.pdbx_strand_id
1 'polypeptide(L)'
;MAVVRQPCSCEVGHASVWTGLDHRGPVAVKVPDAEQPSRRGERNRPVVERMMDKAEAIIAGLGGADNIVEIEPCITRLRTVVRDGSKVSDAALKAAGAHGVMKAGTVVQVVVGPEADTLCMDIEDLL
;
A
#
# COMPACT_ATOMS: atom_id res chain seq x y z
N MET A 1 -14.87 50.48 -2.91
CA MET A 1 -13.80 50.96 -3.81
C MET A 1 -12.63 49.99 -3.65
N ALA A 2 -12.52 48.85 -4.34
CA ALA A 2 -12.44 48.62 -5.79
C ALA A 2 -11.24 49.32 -6.45
N VAL A 3 -10.14 48.58 -6.60
CA VAL A 3 -9.01 48.68 -7.56
C VAL A 3 -8.19 47.41 -7.27
N VAL A 4 -8.37 46.26 -7.92
CA VAL A 4 -8.18 45.89 -9.34
C VAL A 4 -6.77 46.25 -9.86
N ARG A 5 -5.84 45.31 -9.66
CA ARG A 5 -4.56 45.12 -10.37
C ARG A 5 -4.42 43.59 -10.49
N GLN A 6 -4.27 42.93 -11.63
CA GLN A 6 -3.92 43.33 -12.99
C GLN A 6 -4.59 42.35 -13.97
N PRO A 7 -4.82 42.78 -15.23
CA PRO A 7 -5.33 41.95 -16.31
C PRO A 7 -4.23 41.04 -16.85
N CYS A 8 -4.47 39.73 -16.89
CA CYS A 8 -3.74 38.84 -17.77
C CYS A 8 -4.26 39.06 -19.19
N SER A 9 -3.60 39.96 -19.91
CA SER A 9 -3.60 39.98 -21.37
C SER A 9 -2.82 38.76 -21.85
N CYS A 10 -3.48 37.84 -22.51
CA CYS A 10 -2.84 37.00 -23.53
C CYS A 10 -3.68 37.12 -24.79
N GLU A 11 -3.14 37.93 -25.69
CA GLU A 11 -3.71 38.28 -26.97
C GLU A 11 -3.86 37.06 -27.87
N VAL A 12 -5.00 37.09 -28.57
CA VAL A 12 -5.28 36.31 -29.77
C VAL A 12 -4.30 36.71 -30.88
N GLY A 13 -3.64 35.72 -31.47
CA GLY A 13 -2.76 35.92 -32.63
C GLY A 13 -2.68 34.65 -33.47
N HIS A 14 -3.31 34.69 -34.64
CA HIS A 14 -3.34 33.65 -35.66
C HIS A 14 -1.96 33.11 -36.06
N ALA A 15 -1.85 31.80 -36.23
CA ALA A 15 -0.83 31.18 -37.08
C ALA A 15 -1.38 29.89 -37.73
N SER A 16 -1.89 30.08 -38.94
CA SER A 16 -1.69 29.28 -40.15
C SER A 16 -1.56 27.76 -40.08
N VAL A 17 -2.52 27.13 -40.77
CA VAL A 17 -2.43 25.91 -41.58
C VAL A 17 -1.02 25.30 -41.70
N TRP A 18 -0.88 24.06 -41.20
CA TRP A 18 0.15 23.12 -41.61
C TRP A 18 -0.51 21.79 -42.00
N THR A 19 -0.64 21.58 -43.30
CA THR A 19 -0.83 20.27 -43.93
C THR A 19 0.44 19.42 -43.78
N GLY A 20 0.33 18.21 -43.23
CA GLY A 20 1.40 17.22 -43.21
C GLY A 20 0.99 16.02 -42.34
N LEU A 21 0.32 15.01 -42.90
CA LEU A 21 0.94 13.77 -43.40
C LEU A 21 1.88 13.11 -42.38
N ASP A 22 1.34 12.28 -41.48
CA ASP A 22 2.16 11.20 -40.88
C ASP A 22 1.34 10.02 -40.38
N HIS A 23 1.44 8.89 -41.09
CA HIS A 23 1.18 7.56 -40.55
C HIS A 23 2.32 6.63 -40.98
N ARG A 24 3.56 6.93 -40.58
CA ARG A 24 4.62 5.93 -40.52
C ARG A 24 5.11 5.79 -39.09
N GLY A 25 4.46 4.89 -38.35
CA GLY A 25 4.95 4.40 -37.06
C GLY A 25 6.12 3.43 -37.26
N PRO A 26 7.29 3.68 -36.65
CA PRO A 26 8.38 2.74 -36.63
C PRO A 26 8.47 1.94 -35.31
N VAL A 27 8.92 0.70 -35.48
CA VAL A 27 9.73 -0.15 -34.59
C VAL A 27 9.13 -0.63 -33.26
N ALA A 28 8.72 -1.89 -33.26
CA ALA A 28 8.62 -2.72 -32.07
C ALA A 28 10.01 -2.89 -31.44
N VAL A 29 10.23 -2.25 -30.29
CA VAL A 29 11.38 -2.48 -29.42
C VAL A 29 10.94 -3.38 -28.26
N LYS A 30 11.75 -4.40 -28.03
CA LYS A 30 11.59 -5.51 -27.09
C LYS A 30 11.57 -5.03 -25.63
N VAL A 31 10.56 -5.43 -24.85
CA VAL A 31 10.53 -5.30 -23.39
C VAL A 31 10.94 -6.64 -22.75
N PRO A 32 11.86 -6.65 -21.76
CA PRO A 32 12.34 -7.87 -21.11
C PRO A 32 11.39 -8.35 -19.99
N ASP A 33 11.47 -9.66 -19.71
CA ASP A 33 10.80 -10.37 -18.61
C ASP A 33 10.94 -9.68 -17.25
N ALA A 34 9.81 -9.33 -16.65
CA ALA A 34 9.67 -9.11 -15.22
C ALA A 34 8.25 -9.53 -14.82
N GLU A 35 8.20 -10.70 -14.20
CA GLU A 35 7.14 -11.29 -13.40
C GLU A 35 6.02 -10.31 -13.00
N GLN A 36 4.84 -10.51 -13.59
CA GLN A 36 3.60 -9.85 -13.17
C GLN A 36 2.65 -10.94 -12.67
N PRO A 37 2.42 -11.10 -11.36
CA PRO A 37 1.18 -11.73 -10.94
C PRO A 37 0.06 -10.70 -11.08
N SER A 38 -0.68 -10.87 -12.17
CA SER A 38 -2.12 -10.63 -12.32
C SER A 38 -2.70 -9.28 -11.87
N ARG A 39 -2.73 -8.30 -12.79
CA ARG A 39 -3.73 -7.23 -12.80
C ARG A 39 -5.00 -7.66 -13.56
N ARG A 40 -5.93 -8.39 -12.92
CA ARG A 40 -7.37 -8.36 -13.25
C ARG A 40 -8.19 -9.18 -12.24
N GLY A 41 -9.04 -8.52 -11.46
CA GLY A 41 -10.12 -9.17 -10.71
C GLY A 41 -10.01 -9.10 -9.20
N GLU A 42 -10.20 -7.92 -8.61
CA GLU A 42 -10.45 -7.78 -7.17
C GLU A 42 -11.70 -6.93 -6.96
N ARG A 43 -12.84 -7.41 -7.46
CA ARG A 43 -14.15 -6.86 -7.08
C ARG A 43 -14.97 -8.01 -6.53
N ASN A 44 -15.00 -8.09 -5.20
CA ASN A 44 -15.82 -9.00 -4.38
C ASN A 44 -15.23 -10.37 -4.04
N ARG A 45 -14.01 -10.43 -3.48
CA ARG A 45 -13.66 -11.53 -2.56
C ARG A 45 -14.41 -11.32 -1.24
N PRO A 46 -14.94 -12.39 -0.61
CA PRO A 46 -15.57 -12.28 0.69
C PRO A 46 -14.55 -11.66 1.67
N VAL A 47 -15.03 -10.77 2.54
CA VAL A 47 -14.20 -10.01 3.47
C VAL A 47 -13.25 -10.89 4.30
N VAL A 48 -13.67 -12.13 4.59
CA VAL A 48 -12.87 -13.14 5.30
C VAL A 48 -11.60 -13.56 4.55
N GLU A 49 -11.66 -13.77 3.22
CA GLU A 49 -10.49 -14.19 2.43
C GLU A 49 -9.42 -13.08 2.40
N ARG A 50 -9.87 -11.83 2.24
CA ARG A 50 -8.98 -10.66 2.24
C ARG A 50 -8.37 -10.38 3.62
N MET A 51 -9.02 -10.84 4.69
CA MET A 51 -8.52 -10.73 6.05
C MET A 51 -7.40 -11.75 6.29
N MET A 52 -7.57 -12.98 5.79
CA MET A 52 -6.52 -14.01 5.83
C MET A 52 -5.29 -13.57 5.04
N ASP A 53 -5.47 -13.03 3.82
CA ASP A 53 -4.38 -12.44 3.03
C ASP A 53 -3.64 -11.33 3.81
N LYS A 54 -4.36 -10.52 4.61
CA LYS A 54 -3.76 -9.47 5.46
C LYS A 54 -3.03 -10.06 6.66
N ALA A 55 -3.60 -11.06 7.33
CA ALA A 55 -2.99 -11.71 8.50
C ALA A 55 -1.65 -12.33 8.11
N GLU A 56 -1.60 -13.07 7.00
CA GLU A 56 -0.36 -13.63 6.44
C GLU A 56 0.67 -12.52 6.11
N ALA A 57 0.22 -11.43 5.51
CA ALA A 57 1.09 -10.29 5.20
C ALA A 57 1.63 -9.59 6.46
N ILE A 58 0.83 -9.50 7.52
CA ILE A 58 1.26 -8.96 8.82
C ILE A 58 2.30 -9.90 9.44
N ILE A 59 2.07 -11.21 9.45
CA ILE A 59 3.01 -12.22 9.97
C ILE A 59 4.34 -12.14 9.21
N ALA A 60 4.29 -12.06 7.88
CA ALA A 60 5.49 -11.86 7.05
C ALA A 60 6.20 -10.54 7.38
N GLY A 61 5.44 -9.47 7.60
CA GLY A 61 5.96 -8.15 8.00
C GLY A 61 6.59 -8.12 9.39
N LEU A 62 6.13 -8.96 10.31
CA LEU A 62 6.71 -9.14 11.65
C LEU A 62 7.97 -10.01 11.64
N GLY A 63 8.38 -10.54 10.48
CA GLY A 63 9.55 -11.40 10.33
C GLY A 63 9.25 -12.90 10.43
N GLY A 64 7.98 -13.29 10.26
CA GLY A 64 7.49 -14.66 10.28
C GLY A 64 6.86 -15.08 11.61
N ALA A 65 6.10 -16.18 11.58
CA ALA A 65 5.47 -16.78 12.77
C ALA A 65 6.51 -17.08 13.87
N ASP A 66 7.67 -17.59 13.47
CA ASP A 66 8.80 -17.87 14.36
C ASP A 66 9.36 -16.64 15.05
N ASN A 67 9.06 -15.41 14.63
CA ASN A 67 9.54 -14.20 15.30
C ASN A 67 8.53 -13.66 16.33
N ILE A 68 7.27 -14.06 16.26
CA ILE A 68 6.20 -13.58 17.14
C ILE A 68 6.26 -14.37 18.46
N VAL A 69 6.35 -13.65 19.57
CA VAL A 69 6.32 -14.22 20.92
C VAL A 69 4.90 -14.18 21.46
N GLU A 70 4.26 -13.03 21.31
CA GLU A 70 2.94 -12.75 21.86
C GLU A 70 2.28 -11.67 21.01
N ILE A 71 0.97 -11.78 20.81
CA ILE A 71 0.16 -10.78 20.12
C ILE A 71 -1.08 -10.51 20.97
N GLU A 72 -1.37 -9.23 21.19
CA GLU A 72 -2.52 -8.77 21.95
C GLU A 72 -3.29 -7.71 21.13
N PRO A 73 -4.60 -7.89 20.89
CA PRO A 73 -5.41 -6.86 20.28
C PRO A 73 -5.72 -5.75 21.29
N CYS A 74 -5.59 -4.50 20.85
CA CYS A 74 -6.15 -3.31 21.47
C CYS A 74 -7.15 -2.68 20.49
N ILE A 75 -8.09 -1.88 21.00
CA ILE A 75 -9.23 -1.27 20.27
C ILE A 75 -8.91 -0.88 18.81
N THR A 76 -7.75 -0.24 18.57
CA THR A 76 -7.31 0.16 17.22
C THR A 76 -5.90 -0.29 16.85
N ARG A 77 -5.24 -1.09 17.69
CA ARG A 77 -3.81 -1.40 17.62
C ARG A 77 -3.54 -2.84 17.98
N LEU A 78 -2.60 -3.49 17.31
CA LEU A 78 -2.05 -4.78 17.72
C LEU A 78 -0.76 -4.54 18.49
N ARG A 79 -0.72 -4.99 19.74
CA ARG A 79 0.50 -5.00 20.56
C ARG A 79 1.16 -6.35 20.36
N THR A 80 2.26 -6.35 19.65
CA THR A 80 3.05 -7.55 19.36
C THR A 80 4.37 -7.51 20.12
N VAL A 81 4.74 -8.63 20.71
CA VAL A 81 6.08 -8.87 21.26
C VAL A 81 6.78 -9.79 20.28
N VAL A 82 7.95 -9.36 19.81
CA VAL A 82 8.78 -10.13 18.88
C VAL A 82 10.11 -10.53 19.53
N ARG A 83 10.69 -11.62 19.06
CA ARG A 83 12.04 -12.04 19.49
C ARG A 83 13.09 -11.06 18.99
N ASP A 84 12.97 -10.67 17.72
CA ASP A 84 13.93 -9.79 17.05
C ASP A 84 13.19 -8.65 16.31
N GLY A 85 13.34 -7.42 16.82
CA GLY A 85 12.73 -6.23 16.22
C GLY A 85 13.40 -5.75 14.93
N SER A 86 14.61 -6.23 14.60
CA SER A 86 15.32 -5.88 13.36
C SER A 86 14.78 -6.63 12.15
N LYS A 87 14.14 -7.78 12.36
CA LYS A 87 13.42 -8.53 11.31
C LYS A 87 12.08 -7.92 10.92
N VAL A 88 11.58 -6.95 11.70
CA VAL A 88 10.28 -6.32 11.49
C VAL A 88 10.37 -5.23 10.42
N SER A 89 9.61 -5.41 9.34
CA SER A 89 9.52 -4.49 8.22
C SER A 89 8.29 -3.58 8.33
N ASP A 90 8.52 -2.32 8.66
CA ASP A 90 7.46 -1.30 8.71
C ASP A 90 6.82 -1.04 7.33
N ALA A 91 7.58 -1.18 6.25
CA ALA A 91 7.07 -1.06 4.88
C ALA A 91 6.08 -2.19 4.54
N ALA A 92 6.42 -3.44 4.91
CA ALA A 92 5.55 -4.59 4.68
C ALA A 92 4.25 -4.49 5.51
N LEU A 93 4.37 -4.11 6.78
CA LEU A 93 3.20 -3.91 7.65
C LEU A 93 2.27 -2.81 7.12
N LYS A 94 2.82 -1.69 6.62
CA LYS A 94 2.02 -0.64 5.98
C LYS A 94 1.36 -1.13 4.69
N ALA A 95 2.06 -1.95 3.89
CA ALA A 95 1.50 -2.55 2.69
C ALA A 95 0.39 -3.56 3.00
N ALA A 96 0.48 -4.27 4.12
CA ALA A 96 -0.56 -5.17 4.63
C ALA A 96 -1.82 -4.43 5.14
N GLY A 97 -1.79 -3.10 5.23
CA GLY A 97 -2.92 -2.29 5.69
C GLY A 97 -2.75 -1.67 7.07
N ALA A 98 -1.57 -1.74 7.68
CA ALA A 98 -1.29 -0.96 8.87
C ALA A 98 -1.24 0.54 8.55
N HIS A 99 -2.02 1.32 9.27
CA HIS A 99 -1.99 2.79 9.25
C HIS A 99 -0.70 3.33 9.86
N GLY A 100 -0.11 2.61 10.81
CA GLY A 100 1.12 3.02 11.48
C GLY A 100 1.80 1.86 12.18
N VAL A 101 3.12 1.99 12.36
CA VAL A 101 3.92 1.00 13.07
C VAL A 101 4.86 1.76 14.00
N MET A 102 4.85 1.40 15.29
CA MET A 102 5.81 1.88 16.28
C MET A 102 6.62 0.71 16.80
N LYS A 103 7.95 0.84 16.77
CA LYS A 103 8.88 -0.18 17.25
C LYS A 103 9.59 0.36 18.49
N ALA A 104 9.53 -0.38 19.59
CA ALA A 104 10.15 -0.05 20.87
C ALA A 104 10.95 -1.28 21.34
N GLY A 105 12.14 -1.47 20.76
CA GLY A 105 12.97 -2.65 21.01
C GLY A 105 12.31 -3.92 20.49
N THR A 106 11.91 -4.81 21.41
CA THR A 106 11.21 -6.08 21.11
C THR A 106 9.69 -5.92 21.05
N VAL A 107 9.15 -4.76 21.44
CA VAL A 107 7.71 -4.50 21.39
C VAL A 107 7.38 -3.72 20.14
N VAL A 108 6.46 -4.23 19.33
CA VAL A 108 5.96 -3.59 18.12
C VAL A 108 4.47 -3.32 18.26
N GLN A 109 4.08 -2.08 18.00
CA GLN A 109 2.68 -1.64 17.99
C GLN A 109 2.27 -1.34 16.56
N VAL A 110 1.31 -2.11 16.04
CA VAL A 110 0.79 -1.95 14.69
C VAL A 110 -0.60 -1.34 14.77
N VAL A 111 -0.79 -0.14 14.22
CA VAL A 111 -2.09 0.52 14.13
C VAL A 111 -2.78 0.03 12.87
N VAL A 112 -3.84 -0.77 13.00
CA VAL A 112 -4.60 -1.33 11.86
C VAL A 112 -6.00 -0.73 11.74
N GLY A 113 -6.59 -0.25 12.85
CA GLY A 113 -7.94 0.31 12.87
C GLY A 113 -8.91 -0.56 13.68
N PRO A 114 -10.24 -0.37 13.54
CA PRO A 114 -11.25 -1.07 14.35
C PRO A 114 -11.31 -2.58 14.07
N GLU A 115 -10.70 -3.02 12.96
CA GLU A 115 -10.56 -4.44 12.59
C GLU A 115 -9.39 -5.16 13.30
N ALA A 116 -8.71 -4.49 14.26
CA ALA A 116 -7.59 -5.07 15.00
C ALA A 116 -7.95 -6.38 15.72
N ASP A 117 -9.14 -6.46 16.32
CA ASP A 117 -9.59 -7.63 17.08
C ASP A 117 -9.75 -8.86 16.18
N THR A 118 -10.49 -8.71 15.08
CA THR A 118 -10.69 -9.77 14.07
C THR A 118 -9.36 -10.18 13.43
N LEU A 119 -8.52 -9.21 13.09
CA LEU A 119 -7.21 -9.49 12.50
C LEU A 119 -6.28 -10.25 13.45
N CYS A 120 -6.38 -10.00 14.76
CA CYS A 120 -5.62 -10.76 15.76
C CYS A 120 -6.06 -12.21 15.80
N MET A 121 -7.37 -12.47 15.80
CA MET A 121 -7.91 -13.84 15.76
C MET A 121 -7.45 -14.58 14.49
N ASP A 122 -7.48 -13.92 13.35
CA ASP A 122 -7.00 -14.49 12.08
C ASP A 122 -5.50 -14.81 12.13
N ILE A 123 -4.69 -13.94 12.77
CA ILE A 123 -3.26 -14.19 12.97
C ILE A 123 -3.05 -15.38 13.92
N GLU A 124 -3.79 -15.45 15.02
CA GLU A 124 -3.70 -16.54 16.01
C GLU A 124 -4.08 -17.91 15.41
N ASP A 125 -5.04 -17.95 14.48
CA ASP A 125 -5.42 -19.20 13.78
C ASP A 125 -4.33 -19.70 12.82
N LEU A 126 -3.44 -18.80 12.37
CA LEU A 126 -2.34 -19.10 11.45
C LEU A 126 -1.00 -19.42 12.15
N LEU A 127 -0.88 -19.20 13.46
CA LEU A 127 0.34 -19.41 14.26
C LEU A 127 0.37 -20.80 14.92
#